data_AF-A0A011PYS6-F1
#
_entry.id   AF-A0A011PYS6-F1
#
_cell.length_a   1.000
_cell.length_b   1.000
_cell.length_c   1.000
_cell.angle_alpha   90.00
_cell.angle_beta   90.00
_cell.angle_gamma   90.00
#
_symmetry.space_group_name_H-M   'P 1'
#
loop_
_entity.id
_entity.type
_entity.pdbx_description
1 polymer ?
#
loop_
_entity_poly.entity_id
_entity_poly.type
_entity_poly.pdbx_seq_one_letter_code
_entity_poly.pdbx_strand_id
1 'polypeptide(L)'
;MPESPEQATEHYLRSGEHDAHFRAWPGNDFLARVHCGEAALRAALIAAVHTRTRHLAFPEAVTNLDIVAFTRGKVAPMVHGLFPACEQAAVLSLLERSVILLTPATIDALLQNTHGLATAWDLANLYLAGLGADLLAEDAPGLLGLSEGTTCYLSAASFDAPDRFEDFVVHEAAHIFHNCKRETIGLRGTRTRE
;
A
#
# COMPACT_ATOMS: atom_id res chain seq x y z
N MET A 1 31.88 -12.78 -3.71
CA MET A 1 31.36 -12.42 -5.05
C MET A 1 30.08 -11.64 -4.82
N PRO A 2 29.83 -10.52 -5.51
CA PRO A 2 28.49 -9.92 -5.49
C PRO A 2 27.48 -10.94 -6.01
N GLU A 3 26.25 -10.90 -5.49
CA GLU A 3 25.13 -11.70 -6.00
C GLU A 3 24.91 -11.43 -7.50
N SER A 4 24.43 -12.43 -8.23
CA SER A 4 23.93 -12.21 -9.60
C SER A 4 22.58 -11.49 -9.58
N PRO A 5 22.15 -10.85 -10.69
CA PRO A 5 20.81 -10.26 -10.80
C PRO A 5 19.67 -11.23 -10.43
N GLU A 6 19.78 -12.49 -10.82
CA GLU A 6 18.79 -13.52 -10.51
C GLU A 6 18.74 -13.83 -9.01
N GLN A 7 19.91 -13.95 -8.36
CA GLN A 7 20.00 -14.18 -6.92
C GLN A 7 19.45 -12.99 -6.13
N ALA A 8 19.79 -11.76 -6.54
CA ALA A 8 19.27 -10.55 -5.92
C ALA A 8 17.75 -10.42 -6.10
N THR A 9 17.21 -10.88 -7.23
CA THR A 9 15.76 -10.91 -7.48
C THR A 9 15.06 -11.93 -6.58
N GLU A 10 15.60 -13.15 -6.48
CA GLU A 10 15.05 -14.18 -5.60
C GLU A 10 15.11 -13.76 -4.13
N HIS A 11 16.22 -13.14 -3.72
CA HIS A 11 16.36 -12.54 -2.39
C HIS A 11 15.25 -11.53 -2.13
N TYR A 12 15.10 -10.54 -3.01
CA TYR A 12 14.08 -9.51 -2.87
C TYR A 12 12.67 -10.08 -2.79
N LEU A 13 12.33 -11.06 -3.63
CA LEU A 13 11.01 -11.69 -3.56
C LEU A 13 10.78 -12.42 -2.23
N ARG A 14 11.82 -13.01 -1.63
CA ARG A 14 11.71 -13.75 -0.37
C ARG A 14 11.78 -12.92 0.91
N SER A 15 12.28 -11.69 0.86
CA SER A 15 12.48 -10.89 2.07
C SER A 15 12.01 -9.43 1.98
N GLY A 16 11.74 -8.93 0.77
CA GLY A 16 11.53 -7.49 0.53
C GLY A 16 12.80 -6.65 0.59
N GLU A 17 13.93 -7.24 0.99
CA GLU A 17 15.23 -6.58 1.12
C GLU A 17 15.96 -6.54 -0.23
N HIS A 18 16.77 -5.51 -0.43
CA HIS A 18 17.62 -5.37 -1.61
C HIS A 18 18.92 -4.64 -1.27
N ASP A 19 19.97 -4.87 -2.07
CA ASP A 19 21.22 -4.12 -1.92
C ASP A 19 20.98 -2.64 -2.27
N ALA A 20 21.14 -1.76 -1.29
CA ALA A 20 21.06 -0.30 -1.45
C ALA A 20 22.02 0.26 -2.52
N HIS A 21 23.08 -0.48 -2.87
CA HIS A 21 24.04 -0.08 -3.90
C HIS A 21 23.81 -0.72 -5.28
N PHE A 22 22.82 -1.61 -5.39
CA PHE A 22 22.44 -2.30 -6.61
C PHE A 22 23.66 -2.93 -7.33
N ARG A 23 24.61 -3.51 -6.58
CA ARG A 23 25.90 -3.98 -7.11
C ARG A 23 25.78 -5.16 -8.08
N ALA A 24 24.70 -5.92 -7.97
CA ALA A 24 24.39 -7.03 -8.87
C ALA A 24 24.03 -6.56 -10.30
N TRP A 25 23.59 -5.30 -10.45
CA TRP A 25 22.98 -4.81 -11.68
C TRP A 25 23.99 -4.17 -12.63
N PRO A 26 23.79 -4.29 -13.95
CA PRO A 26 24.66 -3.65 -14.94
C PRO A 26 24.47 -2.12 -14.91
N GLY A 27 25.55 -1.38 -15.18
CA GLY A 27 25.51 0.08 -15.27
C GLY A 27 26.88 0.70 -15.14
N ASN A 28 27.13 1.74 -15.95
CA ASN A 28 28.43 2.44 -15.97
C ASN A 28 28.64 3.32 -14.72
N ASP A 29 27.56 3.68 -14.02
CA ASP A 29 27.57 4.46 -12.80
C ASP A 29 26.50 3.95 -11.82
N PHE A 30 26.45 4.57 -10.63
CA PHE A 30 25.51 4.20 -9.59
C PHE A 30 24.04 4.38 -10.00
N LEU A 31 23.69 5.50 -10.63
CA LEU A 31 22.30 5.79 -11.00
C LEU A 31 21.80 4.82 -12.07
N ALA A 32 22.65 4.48 -13.04
CA ALA A 32 22.33 3.48 -14.06
C ALA A 32 22.02 2.11 -13.44
N ARG A 33 22.80 1.69 -12.43
CA ARG A 33 22.54 0.43 -11.71
C ARG A 33 21.25 0.47 -10.91
N VAL A 34 20.98 1.56 -10.19
CA VAL A 34 19.72 1.77 -9.44
C VAL A 34 18.53 1.66 -10.38
N HIS A 35 18.51 2.42 -11.48
CA HIS A 35 17.41 2.39 -12.43
C HIS A 35 17.19 1.00 -13.05
N CYS A 36 18.27 0.32 -13.43
CA CYS A 36 18.16 -1.02 -13.99
C CYS A 36 17.63 -2.03 -12.96
N GLY A 37 18.16 -1.99 -11.74
CA GLY A 37 17.77 -2.91 -10.69
C GLY A 37 16.37 -2.67 -10.15
N GLU A 38 15.96 -1.42 -9.89
CA GLU A 38 14.58 -1.12 -9.48
C GLU A 38 13.57 -1.58 -10.52
N ALA A 39 13.83 -1.32 -11.81
CA ALA A 39 12.94 -1.76 -12.89
C ALA A 39 12.82 -3.29 -12.94
N ALA A 40 13.93 -3.99 -12.80
CA ALA A 40 13.95 -5.45 -12.83
C ALA A 40 13.26 -6.07 -11.60
N LEU A 41 13.51 -5.54 -10.40
CA LEU A 41 12.87 -6.02 -9.18
C LEU A 41 11.36 -5.79 -9.18
N ARG A 42 10.89 -4.62 -9.65
CA ARG A 42 9.45 -4.33 -9.80
C ARG A 42 8.80 -5.24 -10.83
N ALA A 43 9.45 -5.45 -11.98
CA ALA A 43 8.94 -6.38 -13.00
C ALA A 43 8.83 -7.81 -12.46
N ALA A 44 9.83 -8.28 -11.71
CA ALA A 44 9.80 -9.59 -11.08
C ALA A 44 8.69 -9.70 -10.03
N LEU A 45 8.48 -8.66 -9.21
CA LEU A 45 7.40 -8.60 -8.22
C LEU A 45 6.02 -8.69 -8.88
N ILE A 46 5.79 -7.91 -9.93
CA ILE A 46 4.54 -7.93 -10.70
C ILE A 46 4.32 -9.32 -11.28
N ALA A 47 5.33 -9.91 -11.94
CA ALA A 47 5.22 -11.26 -12.50
C ALA A 47 4.94 -12.33 -11.43
N ALA A 48 5.54 -12.20 -10.24
CA ALA A 48 5.31 -13.08 -9.11
C ALA A 48 3.86 -12.99 -8.57
N VAL A 49 3.29 -11.79 -8.52
CA VAL A 49 1.88 -11.56 -8.16
C VAL A 49 0.96 -12.20 -9.20
N HIS A 50 1.13 -11.89 -10.49
CA HIS A 50 0.33 -12.46 -11.58
C HIS A 50 0.35 -13.99 -11.61
N THR A 51 1.50 -14.58 -11.31
CA THR A 51 1.64 -16.05 -11.27
C THR A 51 0.79 -16.66 -10.15
N ARG A 52 0.80 -16.05 -8.96
CA ARG A 52 0.07 -16.51 -7.78
C ARG A 52 -1.43 -16.25 -7.85
N THR A 53 -1.86 -15.22 -8.59
CA THR A 53 -3.27 -14.84 -8.71
C THR A 53 -3.95 -15.37 -9.98
N ARG A 54 -3.21 -16.00 -10.90
CA ARG A 54 -3.70 -16.48 -12.21
C ARG A 54 -5.05 -17.21 -12.18
N HIS A 55 -5.29 -17.99 -11.13
CA HIS A 55 -6.47 -18.85 -11.00
C HIS A 55 -7.48 -18.36 -9.96
N LEU A 56 -7.22 -17.20 -9.36
CA LEU A 56 -8.07 -16.64 -8.32
C LEU A 56 -9.05 -15.64 -8.92
N ALA A 57 -10.30 -15.71 -8.45
CA ALA A 57 -11.29 -14.70 -8.76
C ALA A 57 -11.17 -13.53 -7.79
N PHE A 58 -11.29 -12.30 -8.30
CA PHE A 58 -11.42 -11.14 -7.43
C PHE A 58 -12.84 -11.10 -6.83
N PRO A 59 -13.02 -10.80 -5.53
CA PRO A 59 -14.33 -10.79 -4.90
C PRO A 59 -15.33 -9.83 -5.58
N GLU A 60 -16.49 -10.35 -5.98
CA GLU A 60 -17.52 -9.59 -6.70
C GLU A 60 -18.16 -8.50 -5.81
N ALA A 61 -18.30 -8.79 -4.52
CA ALA A 61 -18.79 -7.83 -3.52
C ALA A 61 -17.94 -6.56 -3.44
N VAL A 62 -16.62 -6.69 -3.65
CA VAL A 62 -15.67 -5.59 -3.62
C VAL A 62 -15.60 -4.85 -4.97
N THR A 63 -15.85 -5.57 -6.07
CA THR A 63 -15.78 -5.02 -7.44
C THR A 63 -16.76 -3.86 -7.66
N ASN A 64 -17.95 -3.94 -7.06
CA ASN A 64 -19.01 -2.94 -7.22
C ASN A 64 -19.08 -1.94 -6.06
N LEU A 65 -18.09 -1.95 -5.17
CA LEU A 65 -18.09 -1.09 -4.00
C LEU A 65 -17.77 0.36 -4.40
N ASP A 66 -18.64 1.29 -4.01
CA ASP A 66 -18.30 2.70 -3.97
C ASP A 66 -17.37 2.96 -2.78
N ILE A 67 -16.07 2.80 -3.01
CA ILE A 67 -15.05 2.95 -1.96
C ILE A 67 -15.05 4.35 -1.34
N VAL A 68 -15.42 5.38 -2.10
CA VAL A 68 -15.46 6.77 -1.63
C VAL A 68 -16.62 6.94 -0.65
N ALA A 69 -17.83 6.55 -1.05
CA ALA A 69 -19.00 6.62 -0.19
C ALA A 69 -18.83 5.74 1.05
N PHE A 70 -18.28 4.54 0.89
CA PHE A 70 -17.96 3.62 1.98
C PHE A 70 -16.97 4.26 2.97
N THR A 71 -15.85 4.77 2.47
CA THR A 71 -14.83 5.43 3.30
C THR A 71 -15.44 6.58 4.07
N ARG A 72 -16.17 7.48 3.40
CA ARG A 72 -16.84 8.63 4.02
C ARG A 72 -17.74 8.20 5.18
N GLY A 73 -18.57 7.17 4.96
CA GLY A 73 -19.46 6.64 5.99
C GLY A 73 -18.72 6.13 7.23
N LYS A 74 -17.57 5.50 7.04
CA LYS A 74 -16.73 4.95 8.12
C LYS A 74 -15.96 6.02 8.88
N VAL A 75 -15.33 6.96 8.19
CA VAL A 75 -14.47 7.95 8.84
C VAL A 75 -15.23 9.14 9.43
N ALA A 76 -16.46 9.39 8.99
CA ALA A 76 -17.24 10.56 9.43
C ALA A 76 -17.40 10.67 10.95
N PRO A 77 -17.81 9.62 11.70
CA PRO A 77 -17.91 9.70 13.16
C PRO A 77 -16.60 10.11 13.83
N MET A 78 -15.46 9.55 13.39
CA MET A 78 -14.14 9.92 13.90
C MET A 78 -13.83 11.38 13.59
N VAL A 79 -14.03 11.83 12.35
CA VAL A 79 -13.72 13.22 11.95
C VAL A 79 -14.60 14.23 12.70
N HIS A 80 -15.89 13.94 12.86
CA HIS A 80 -16.81 14.79 13.62
C HIS A 80 -16.43 14.88 15.10
N GLY A 81 -15.87 13.81 15.67
CA GLY A 81 -15.41 13.80 17.06
C GLY A 81 -14.05 14.47 17.29
N LEU A 82 -13.13 14.41 16.32
CA LEU A 82 -11.74 14.86 16.49
C LEU A 82 -11.45 16.26 15.97
N PHE A 83 -12.21 16.77 14.99
CA PHE A 83 -11.92 18.02 14.30
C PHE A 83 -13.00 19.08 14.50
N PRO A 84 -12.64 20.37 14.61
CA PRO A 84 -13.62 21.45 14.65
C PRO A 84 -14.41 21.53 13.34
N ALA A 85 -15.66 21.98 13.42
CA ALA A 85 -16.60 22.00 12.28
C ALA A 85 -16.03 22.68 11.01
N CYS A 86 -15.19 23.70 11.17
CA CYS A 86 -14.55 24.39 10.04
C CYS A 86 -13.50 23.54 9.29
N GLU A 87 -12.96 22.48 9.90
CA GLU A 87 -11.93 21.62 9.32
C GLU A 87 -12.50 20.29 8.78
N GLN A 88 -13.65 19.84 9.30
CA GLN A 88 -14.23 18.52 9.02
C GLN A 88 -14.42 18.26 7.52
N ALA A 89 -14.93 19.22 6.75
CA ALA A 89 -15.17 19.03 5.32
C ALA A 89 -13.86 18.81 4.54
N ALA A 90 -12.79 19.53 4.89
CA ALA A 90 -11.48 19.39 4.25
C ALA A 90 -10.85 18.03 4.59
N VAL A 91 -10.94 17.62 5.87
CA VAL A 91 -10.43 16.32 6.33
C VAL A 91 -11.19 15.16 5.66
N LEU A 92 -12.52 15.21 5.60
CA LEU A 92 -13.31 14.18 4.92
C LEU A 92 -12.94 14.07 3.44
N SER A 93 -12.80 15.22 2.76
CA SER A 93 -12.43 15.24 1.34
C SER A 93 -11.03 14.66 1.09
N LEU A 94 -10.10 14.83 2.04
CA LEU A 94 -8.80 14.18 1.98
C LEU A 94 -8.96 12.66 2.09
N LEU A 95 -9.57 12.19 3.18
CA LEU A 95 -9.67 10.75 3.49
C LEU A 95 -10.38 9.96 2.38
N GLU A 96 -11.38 10.56 1.74
CA GLU A 96 -12.06 9.99 0.56
C GLU A 96 -11.13 9.69 -0.62
N ARG A 97 -10.05 10.45 -0.78
CA ARG A 97 -9.05 10.25 -1.85
C ARG A 97 -7.82 9.48 -1.38
N SER A 98 -7.67 9.34 -0.06
CA SER A 98 -6.54 8.68 0.57
C SER A 98 -6.68 7.16 0.57
N VAL A 99 -7.91 6.63 0.57
CA VAL A 99 -8.14 5.19 0.62
C VAL A 99 -8.10 4.60 -0.79
N ILE A 100 -7.15 3.70 -1.03
CA ILE A 100 -6.97 2.98 -2.28
C ILE A 100 -7.20 1.49 -2.05
N LEU A 101 -8.16 0.95 -2.78
CA LEU A 101 -8.40 -0.49 -2.80
C LEU A 101 -7.41 -1.17 -3.76
N LEU A 102 -6.78 -2.25 -3.29
CA LEU A 102 -5.94 -3.10 -4.11
C LEU A 102 -6.82 -4.03 -4.96
N THR A 103 -6.77 -3.84 -6.27
CA THR A 103 -7.57 -4.57 -7.26
C THR A 103 -6.68 -5.03 -8.41
N PRO A 104 -7.12 -5.99 -9.25
CA PRO A 104 -6.40 -6.35 -10.47
C PRO A 104 -6.15 -5.15 -11.39
N ALA A 105 -7.02 -4.14 -11.36
CA ALA A 105 -6.89 -2.94 -12.18
C ALA A 105 -5.88 -1.92 -11.62
N THR A 106 -5.56 -1.98 -10.32
CA THR A 106 -4.70 -1.00 -9.65
C THR A 106 -3.33 -1.56 -9.27
N ILE A 107 -3.22 -2.86 -8.99
CA ILE A 107 -2.03 -3.45 -8.37
C ILE A 107 -0.75 -3.23 -9.18
N ASP A 108 -0.76 -3.47 -10.49
CA ASP A 108 0.44 -3.31 -11.33
C ASP A 108 0.96 -1.88 -11.31
N ALA A 109 0.07 -0.90 -11.43
CA ALA A 109 0.42 0.51 -11.39
C ALA A 109 0.97 0.91 -10.02
N LEU A 110 0.42 0.38 -8.93
CA LEU A 110 0.90 0.64 -7.58
C LEU A 110 2.30 0.05 -7.35
N LEU A 111 2.50 -1.23 -7.68
CA LEU A 111 3.81 -1.89 -7.54
C LEU A 111 4.88 -1.22 -8.41
N GLN A 112 4.49 -0.66 -9.56
CA GLN A 112 5.42 0.07 -10.43
C GLN A 112 5.80 1.45 -9.89
N ASN A 113 4.87 2.17 -9.24
CA ASN A 113 5.04 3.60 -8.94
C ASN A 113 5.20 3.93 -7.45
N THR A 114 4.96 2.99 -6.54
CA THR A 114 5.19 3.19 -5.10
C THR A 114 6.64 3.60 -4.82
N HIS A 115 6.83 4.52 -3.87
CA HIS A 115 8.11 5.19 -3.62
C HIS A 115 9.27 4.24 -3.28
N GLY A 116 9.01 3.16 -2.53
CA GLY A 116 10.05 2.22 -2.10
C GLY A 116 9.79 0.79 -2.55
N LEU A 117 10.87 0.03 -2.77
CA LEU A 117 10.80 -1.40 -3.06
C LEU A 117 10.26 -2.23 -1.88
N ALA A 118 10.56 -1.82 -0.64
CA ALA A 118 10.01 -2.46 0.55
C ALA A 118 8.49 -2.29 0.62
N THR A 119 7.99 -1.05 0.49
CA THR A 119 6.55 -0.77 0.43
C THR A 119 5.88 -1.52 -0.74
N ALA A 120 6.51 -1.58 -1.92
CA ALA A 120 5.96 -2.36 -3.04
C ALA A 120 5.82 -3.85 -2.68
N TRP A 121 6.82 -4.42 -1.99
CA TRP A 121 6.77 -5.80 -1.53
C TRP A 121 5.65 -6.02 -0.49
N ASP A 122 5.46 -5.10 0.45
CA ASP A 122 4.35 -5.14 1.41
C ASP A 122 2.98 -5.06 0.71
N LEU A 123 2.83 -4.19 -0.29
CA LEU A 123 1.61 -4.06 -1.08
C LEU A 123 1.29 -5.33 -1.88
N ALA A 124 2.31 -6.00 -2.42
CA ALA A 124 2.14 -7.25 -3.12
C ALA A 124 1.61 -8.34 -2.18
N ASN A 125 2.18 -8.46 -0.97
CA ASN A 125 1.69 -9.41 0.03
C ASN A 125 0.30 -9.06 0.56
N LEU A 126 0.01 -7.78 0.79
CA LEU A 126 -1.32 -7.31 1.19
C LEU A 126 -2.39 -7.69 0.15
N TYR A 127 -2.08 -7.54 -1.15
CA TYR A 127 -2.97 -7.96 -2.23
C TYR A 127 -3.14 -9.48 -2.30
N LEU A 128 -2.06 -10.25 -2.20
CA LEU A 128 -2.08 -11.71 -2.22
C LEU A 128 -2.88 -12.28 -1.04
N ALA A 129 -2.64 -11.78 0.18
CA ALA A 129 -3.38 -12.13 1.38
C ALA A 129 -4.89 -11.87 1.20
N GLY A 130 -5.23 -10.71 0.63
CA GLY A 130 -6.60 -10.31 0.33
C GLY A 130 -7.36 -11.26 -0.60
N LEU A 131 -6.65 -12.05 -1.41
CA LEU A 131 -7.22 -13.04 -2.32
C LEU A 131 -7.12 -14.48 -1.80
N GLY A 132 -6.54 -14.67 -0.61
CA GLY A 132 -6.22 -16.01 -0.10
C GLY A 132 -5.15 -16.73 -0.94
N ALA A 133 -4.29 -15.99 -1.63
CA ALA A 133 -3.14 -16.55 -2.36
C ALA A 133 -1.98 -16.83 -1.41
N ASP A 134 -1.05 -17.69 -1.84
CA ASP A 134 0.24 -17.84 -1.16
C ASP A 134 0.99 -16.51 -1.16
N LEU A 135 1.59 -16.14 -0.02
CA LEU A 135 2.42 -14.94 0.09
C LEU A 135 3.75 -15.11 -0.67
N LEU A 136 4.52 -14.03 -0.76
CA LEU A 136 5.85 -14.06 -1.37
C LEU A 136 6.87 -14.79 -0.49
N ALA A 137 6.69 -14.72 0.83
CA ALA A 137 7.53 -15.38 1.84
C ALA A 137 6.67 -15.94 2.99
N GLU A 138 7.16 -16.98 3.66
CA GLU A 138 6.46 -17.62 4.78
C GLU A 138 6.33 -16.70 6.01
N ASP A 139 7.31 -15.82 6.20
CA ASP A 139 7.37 -14.83 7.28
C ASP A 139 6.83 -13.45 6.86
N ALA A 140 6.25 -13.34 5.67
CA ALA A 140 5.62 -12.10 5.21
C ALA A 140 4.50 -11.68 6.18
N PRO A 141 4.42 -10.39 6.55
CA PRO A 141 3.42 -9.93 7.49
C PRO A 141 2.02 -10.10 6.90
N GLY A 142 1.11 -10.70 7.67
CA GLY A 142 -0.31 -10.82 7.32
C GLY A 142 -1.05 -9.50 7.46
N LEU A 143 -0.61 -8.48 6.72
CA LEU A 143 -1.20 -7.15 6.74
C LEU A 143 -2.62 -7.19 6.17
N LEU A 144 -3.52 -6.43 6.79
CA LEU A 144 -4.89 -6.19 6.30
C LEU A 144 -5.08 -4.77 5.77
N GLY A 145 -4.14 -3.88 6.05
CA GLY A 145 -4.04 -2.51 5.55
C GLY A 145 -2.59 -2.01 5.64
N LEU A 146 -2.29 -0.95 4.89
CA LEU A 146 -0.99 -0.27 4.93
C LEU A 146 -1.19 1.24 4.72
N SER A 147 -0.58 2.07 5.56
CA SER A 147 -0.60 3.53 5.39
C SER A 147 0.78 4.08 5.05
N GLU A 148 0.89 4.83 3.96
CA GLU A 148 2.11 5.54 3.54
C GLU A 148 1.77 7.01 3.23
N GLY A 149 2.34 7.92 4.03
CA GLY A 149 2.07 9.36 3.90
C GLY A 149 0.59 9.69 4.08
N THR A 150 -0.07 10.12 3.00
CA THR A 150 -1.51 10.43 2.96
C THR A 150 -2.34 9.33 2.30
N THR A 151 -1.77 8.16 2.04
CA THR A 151 -2.45 7.06 1.33
C THR A 151 -2.62 5.86 2.25
N CYS A 152 -3.79 5.24 2.20
CA CYS A 152 -4.15 4.02 2.91
C CYS A 152 -4.52 2.95 1.88
N TYR A 153 -3.81 1.85 1.86
CA TYR A 153 -4.06 0.73 0.98
C TYR A 153 -4.85 -0.35 1.73
N LEU A 154 -5.91 -0.84 1.11
CA LEU A 154 -6.77 -1.88 1.65
C LEU A 154 -6.82 -3.09 0.74
N SER A 155 -6.82 -4.28 1.34
CA SER A 155 -7.02 -5.53 0.62
C SER A 155 -8.51 -5.85 0.46
N ALA A 156 -8.86 -6.80 -0.42
CA ALA A 156 -10.23 -7.27 -0.55
C ALA A 156 -10.75 -7.96 0.74
N ALA A 157 -9.86 -8.61 1.50
CA ALA A 157 -10.19 -9.26 2.77
C ALA A 157 -10.65 -8.27 3.86
N SER A 158 -10.34 -6.97 3.71
CA SER A 158 -10.88 -5.92 4.60
C SER A 158 -12.42 -5.81 4.52
N PHE A 159 -13.07 -6.51 3.58
CA PHE A 159 -14.51 -6.42 3.29
C PHE A 159 -15.30 -7.72 3.59
N ASP A 160 -14.66 -8.80 4.05
CA ASP A 160 -15.29 -10.15 4.15
C ASP A 160 -16.19 -10.40 5.38
N ALA A 161 -16.35 -9.45 6.33
CA ALA A 161 -17.18 -9.66 7.52
C ALA A 161 -17.98 -8.42 7.98
N PRO A 162 -19.32 -8.40 7.85
CA PRO A 162 -20.19 -7.27 8.23
C PRO A 162 -20.09 -6.84 9.70
N ASP A 163 -19.83 -7.81 10.58
CA ASP A 163 -19.97 -7.67 12.04
C ASP A 163 -18.63 -7.71 12.78
N ARG A 164 -17.54 -7.92 12.05
CA ARG A 164 -16.19 -8.13 12.60
C ARG A 164 -15.19 -7.09 12.13
N PHE A 165 -15.66 -6.02 11.50
CA PHE A 165 -14.84 -4.88 11.10
C PHE A 165 -14.20 -4.24 12.34
N GLU A 166 -13.07 -4.79 12.76
CA GLU A 166 -12.00 -3.95 13.28
C GLU A 166 -11.86 -2.80 12.28
N ASP A 167 -11.81 -1.59 12.81
CA ASP A 167 -12.09 -0.36 12.10
C ASP A 167 -10.88 -0.02 11.20
N PHE A 168 -10.40 -0.93 10.34
CA PHE A 168 -9.16 -0.81 9.56
C PHE A 168 -9.16 0.46 8.73
N VAL A 169 -10.28 0.80 8.09
CA VAL A 169 -10.40 2.08 7.37
C VAL A 169 -10.17 3.26 8.31
N VAL A 170 -10.71 3.21 9.52
CA VAL A 170 -10.54 4.26 10.53
C VAL A 170 -9.12 4.24 11.12
N HIS A 171 -8.54 3.07 11.36
CA HIS A 171 -7.19 2.86 11.86
C HIS A 171 -6.15 3.37 10.87
N GLU A 172 -6.22 2.93 9.62
CA GLU A 172 -5.35 3.38 8.54
C GLU A 172 -5.56 4.89 8.29
N ALA A 173 -6.80 5.37 8.24
CA ALA A 173 -7.07 6.80 8.12
C ALA A 173 -6.50 7.62 9.29
N ALA A 174 -6.47 7.06 10.50
CA ALA A 174 -5.87 7.72 11.64
C ALA A 174 -4.34 7.85 11.50
N HIS A 175 -3.67 6.88 10.86
CA HIS A 175 -2.23 6.99 10.56
C HIS A 175 -1.91 8.19 9.66
N ILE A 176 -2.81 8.64 8.80
CA ILE A 176 -2.59 9.86 8.00
C ILE A 176 -2.34 11.08 8.90
N PHE A 177 -3.06 11.17 10.03
CA PHE A 177 -2.89 12.27 10.98
C PHE A 177 -1.60 12.17 11.79
N HIS A 178 -0.98 10.99 11.86
CA HIS A 178 0.31 10.79 12.50
C HIS A 178 1.47 10.97 11.50
N ASN A 179 1.24 10.60 10.25
CA ASN A 179 2.24 10.59 9.19
C ASN A 179 2.40 11.96 8.51
N CYS A 180 1.39 12.82 8.59
CA CYS A 180 1.36 14.07 7.86
C CYS A 180 1.12 15.27 8.76
N LYS A 181 1.92 16.31 8.53
CA LYS A 181 1.70 17.61 9.16
C LYS A 181 0.37 18.21 8.74
N ARG A 182 -0.26 18.97 9.64
CA ARG A 182 -1.54 19.65 9.40
C ARG A 182 -1.51 20.54 8.15
N GLU A 183 -0.41 21.23 7.88
CA GLU A 183 -0.28 22.11 6.73
C GLU A 183 -0.28 21.35 5.41
N THR A 184 0.25 20.12 5.40
CA THR A 184 0.27 19.24 4.21
C THR A 184 -1.14 18.91 3.73
N ILE A 185 -2.12 18.95 4.62
CA ILE A 185 -3.54 18.68 4.33
C ILE A 185 -4.40 19.96 4.29
N GLY A 186 -3.76 21.13 4.22
CA GLY A 186 -4.42 22.43 4.10
C GLY A 186 -5.05 22.95 5.41
N LEU A 187 -4.73 22.33 6.56
CA LEU A 187 -5.17 22.80 7.86
C LEU A 187 -4.16 23.80 8.45
N ARG A 188 -4.63 24.65 9.36
CA ARG A 188 -3.73 25.55 10.09
C ARG A 188 -2.83 24.74 11.02
N GLY A 189 -1.53 24.98 10.92
CA GLY A 189 -0.53 24.50 11.86
C GLY A 189 -0.83 24.95 13.28
N THR A 190 -0.59 24.08 14.25
CA THR A 190 -0.70 24.43 15.67
C THR A 190 0.59 24.06 16.38
N ARG A 191 1.05 24.90 17.32
CA ARG A 191 2.30 24.67 18.08
C ARG A 191 2.32 23.37 18.89
N THR A 192 1.17 22.70 19.05
CA THR A 192 0.97 21.54 19.94
C THR A 192 0.45 20.29 19.24
N ARG A 193 0.10 20.36 17.96
CA ARG A 193 -0.20 19.21 17.10
C ARG A 193 0.51 19.45 15.78
N GLU A 194 1.56 18.67 15.55
CA GLU A 194 2.20 18.55 14.24
C GLU A 194 1.15 18.17 13.18
#